data_AF-C1GM94-F1
#
_entry.id   AF-C1GM94-F1
#
_cell.length_a   1.000
_cell.length_b   1.000
_cell.length_c   1.000
_cell.angle_alpha   90.00
_cell.angle_beta   90.00
_cell.angle_gamma   90.00
#
_symmetry.space_group_name_H-M   'P 1'
#
loop_
_entity.id
_entity.type
_entity.pdbx_description
1 polymer ?
#
loop_
_entity_poly.entity_id
_entity_poly.type
_entity_poly.pdbx_seq_one_letter_code
_entity_poly.pdbx_strand_id
1 'polypeptide(L)'
;MHGDWGIEEDIYLATLRLGTDILWHEMVRDFDRRFGYATAKDMESRYNKNLKPGKNVHLDQKGVSDVIDDYRHYGPKPSPSPFEAEVIAKALSILAEYPNRRLW
;
A
#
# COMPACT_ATOMS: atom_id res chain seq x y z
N MET A 1 5.66 -20.65 -2.19
CA MET A 1 6.02 -19.32 -1.67
C MET A 1 6.12 -18.42 -2.88
N HIS A 2 5.33 -17.35 -2.93
CA HIS A 2 5.63 -16.26 -3.85
C HIS A 2 7.01 -15.70 -3.47
N GLY A 3 7.81 -15.28 -4.45
CA GLY A 3 9.18 -14.80 -4.23
C GLY A 3 9.24 -13.56 -3.33
N ASP A 4 10.42 -12.97 -3.17
CA ASP A 4 10.56 -11.70 -2.44
C ASP A 4 9.71 -10.63 -3.13
N TRP A 5 8.63 -10.20 -2.46
CA TRP A 5 7.78 -9.11 -2.93
C TRP A 5 8.58 -7.82 -3.00
N GLY A 6 8.48 -7.15 -4.15
CA GLY A 6 9.09 -5.86 -4.40
C GLY A 6 8.29 -4.68 -3.84
N ILE A 7 8.86 -3.49 -4.03
CA ILE A 7 8.28 -2.23 -3.59
C ILE A 7 6.95 -1.91 -4.29
N GLU A 8 6.79 -2.30 -5.55
CA GLU A 8 5.56 -2.03 -6.31
C GLU A 8 4.38 -2.85 -5.77
N GLU A 9 4.62 -4.12 -5.45
CA GLU A 9 3.64 -4.99 -4.82
C GLU A 9 3.23 -4.46 -3.45
N ASP A 10 4.20 -3.97 -2.67
CA ASP A 10 3.97 -3.40 -1.35
C ASP A 10 3.17 -2.09 -1.42
N ILE A 11 3.50 -1.19 -2.36
CA ILE A 11 2.73 0.04 -2.61
C ILE A 11 1.30 -0.31 -2.99
N TYR A 12 1.11 -1.26 -3.90
CA TYR A 12 -0.22 -1.67 -4.33
C TYR A 12 -1.04 -2.24 -3.18
N LEU A 13 -0.48 -3.18 -2.44
CA LEU A 13 -1.16 -3.83 -1.33
C LEU A 13 -1.49 -2.86 -0.20
N ALA A 14 -0.53 -2.02 0.21
CA ALA A 14 -0.74 -1.03 1.26
C ALA A 14 -1.77 0.04 0.83
N THR A 15 -1.71 0.51 -0.42
CA THR A 15 -2.66 1.49 -0.97
C THR A 15 -4.08 0.97 -0.92
N LEU A 16 -4.33 -0.23 -1.45
CA LEU A 16 -5.69 -0.77 -1.43
C LEU A 16 -6.15 -1.04 -0.01
N ARG A 17 -5.26 -1.53 0.86
CA ARG A 17 -5.65 -1.87 2.22
C ARG A 17 -5.97 -0.65 3.08
N LEU A 18 -5.24 0.46 2.93
CA LEU A 18 -5.44 1.69 3.69
C LEU A 18 -6.40 2.68 3.03
N GLY A 19 -6.55 2.60 1.71
CA GLY A 19 -7.30 3.58 0.91
C GLY A 19 -8.58 3.09 0.29
N THR A 20 -8.94 1.81 0.45
CA THR A 20 -10.20 1.27 -0.06
C THR A 20 -10.87 0.32 0.91
N ASP A 21 -12.14 0.03 0.66
CA ASP A 21 -12.92 -1.05 1.31
C ASP A 21 -12.87 -2.37 0.51
N ILE A 22 -11.90 -2.54 -0.39
CA ILE A 22 -11.71 -3.78 -1.17
C ILE A 22 -11.22 -4.89 -0.24
N LEU A 23 -11.87 -6.06 -0.33
CA LEU A 23 -11.53 -7.22 0.49
C LEU A 23 -10.35 -8.00 -0.11
N TRP A 24 -9.61 -8.73 0.72
CA TRP A 24 -8.43 -9.51 0.28
C TRP A 24 -8.71 -10.43 -0.90
N HIS A 25 -9.84 -11.13 -0.89
CA HIS A 25 -10.22 -12.03 -1.97
C HIS A 25 -10.58 -11.31 -3.27
N GLU A 26 -11.03 -10.05 -3.20
CA GLU A 26 -11.28 -9.22 -4.37
C GLU A 26 -9.95 -8.75 -4.99
N MET A 27 -8.94 -8.44 -4.16
CA MET A 27 -7.62 -8.00 -4.63
C MET A 27 -6.85 -9.08 -5.40
N VAL A 28 -7.07 -10.36 -5.10
CA VAL A 28 -6.33 -11.50 -5.69
C VAL A 28 -6.28 -11.43 -7.21
N ARG A 29 -7.43 -11.27 -7.86
CA ARG A 29 -7.52 -11.30 -9.32
C ARG A 29 -6.71 -10.16 -9.96
N ASP A 30 -6.86 -8.96 -9.42
CA ASP A 30 -6.24 -7.78 -10.00
C ASP A 30 -4.73 -7.73 -9.69
N PHE A 31 -4.32 -8.26 -8.54
CA PHE A 31 -2.91 -8.44 -8.20
C PHE A 31 -2.24 -9.48 -9.10
N ASP A 32 -2.86 -10.65 -9.29
CA ASP A 32 -2.33 -11.74 -10.12
C ASP A 32 -2.04 -11.27 -11.55
N ARG A 33 -2.96 -10.49 -12.12
CA ARG A 33 -2.78 -9.86 -13.44
C ARG A 33 -1.57 -8.91 -13.53
N ARG A 34 -1.20 -8.25 -12.42
CA ARG A 34 -0.14 -7.21 -12.40
C ARG A 34 1.23 -7.77 -12.02
N PHE A 35 1.27 -8.62 -11.00
CA PHE A 35 2.50 -9.03 -10.31
C PHE A 35 2.68 -10.56 -10.26
N GLY A 36 1.70 -11.30 -10.79
CA GLY A 36 1.66 -12.76 -10.71
C GLY A 36 1.00 -13.28 -9.43
N TYR A 37 0.87 -14.60 -9.38
CA TYR A 37 -0.08 -15.28 -8.49
C TYR A 37 0.19 -15.12 -7.00
N ALA A 38 -0.68 -14.44 -6.26
CA ALA A 38 -0.66 -14.42 -4.79
C ALA A 38 -2.03 -14.78 -4.21
N THR A 39 -2.06 -15.57 -3.14
CA THR A 39 -3.32 -15.85 -2.45
C THR A 39 -3.72 -14.70 -1.53
N ALA A 40 -5.01 -14.61 -1.19
CA ALA A 40 -5.51 -13.67 -0.18
C ALA A 40 -4.76 -13.82 1.17
N LYS A 41 -4.36 -15.04 1.52
CA LYS A 41 -3.58 -15.32 2.73
C LYS A 41 -2.14 -14.81 2.63
N ASP A 42 -1.52 -14.92 1.45
CA ASP A 42 -0.17 -14.38 1.22
C ASP A 42 -0.18 -12.85 1.37
N MET A 43 -1.17 -12.20 0.74
CA MET A 43 -1.43 -10.76 0.86
C MET A 43 -1.62 -10.33 2.32
N GLU A 44 -2.54 -10.99 3.03
CA GLU A 44 -2.81 -10.68 4.42
C GLU A 44 -1.56 -10.88 5.31
N SER A 45 -0.81 -11.96 5.07
CA SER A 45 0.44 -12.23 5.78
C SER A 45 1.49 -11.16 5.50
N ARG A 46 1.68 -10.77 4.23
CA ARG A 46 2.62 -9.70 3.85
C ARG A 46 2.25 -8.39 4.52
N TYR A 47 0.97 -8.01 4.46
CA TYR A 47 0.51 -6.79 5.11
C TYR A 47 0.77 -6.82 6.62
N ASN A 48 0.32 -7.86 7.31
CA ASN A 48 0.44 -7.94 8.77
C ASN A 48 1.90 -8.00 9.28
N LYS A 49 2.82 -8.58 8.50
CA LYS A 49 4.22 -8.72 8.89
C LYS A 49 5.10 -7.54 8.50
N ASN A 50 4.84 -6.92 7.35
CA ASN A 50 5.78 -5.99 6.72
C ASN A 50 5.18 -4.60 6.46
N LEU A 51 3.86 -4.50 6.30
CA LEU A 51 3.22 -3.25 5.83
C LEU A 51 2.17 -2.71 6.80
N LYS A 52 1.93 -3.32 7.94
CA LYS A 52 0.97 -2.77 8.89
C LYS A 52 1.60 -1.54 9.54
N PRO A 53 1.02 -0.33 9.39
CA PRO A 53 1.60 0.87 9.97
C PRO A 53 1.82 0.70 11.47
N GLY A 54 3.02 1.03 11.93
CA GLY A 54 3.38 0.94 13.34
C GLY A 54 3.03 2.23 14.08
N LYS A 55 2.57 2.15 15.32
CA LYS A 55 2.24 3.35 16.12
C LYS A 55 3.46 4.20 16.50
N ASN A 56 4.68 3.64 16.42
CA ASN A 56 5.92 4.27 16.89
C ASN A 56 7.11 3.91 15.96
N VAL A 57 6.94 4.02 14.65
CA VAL A 57 8.04 3.80 13.69
C VAL A 57 8.94 5.02 13.71
N HIS A 58 10.24 4.79 13.91
CA HIS A 58 11.26 5.83 13.84
C HIS A 58 11.29 6.44 12.42
N LEU A 59 11.55 7.75 12.28
CA LEU A 59 11.46 8.45 10.98
C LEU A 59 12.34 7.82 9.89
N ASP A 60 13.49 7.25 10.27
CA ASP A 60 14.45 6.55 9.43
C ASP A 60 14.03 5.12 9.04
N GLN A 61 12.96 4.61 9.63
CA GLN A 61 12.42 3.27 9.40
C GLN A 61 11.05 3.27 8.72
N LYS A 62 10.57 4.44 8.26
CA LYS A 62 9.26 4.54 7.62
C LYS A 62 9.20 3.68 6.37
N GLY A 63 8.28 2.73 6.39
CA GLY A 63 7.95 1.91 5.24
C GLY A 63 6.93 2.59 4.32
N VAL A 64 6.62 1.91 3.22
CA VAL A 64 5.59 2.31 2.25
C VAL A 64 4.25 2.64 2.92
N SER A 65 3.82 1.81 3.85
CA SER A 65 2.53 1.96 4.49
C SER A 65 2.47 3.09 5.51
N ASP A 66 3.56 3.37 6.23
CA ASP A 66 3.64 4.53 7.12
C ASP A 66 3.53 5.83 6.31
N VAL A 67 4.17 5.90 5.14
CA VAL A 67 4.07 7.05 4.24
C VAL A 67 2.63 7.26 3.76
N ILE A 68 1.96 6.20 3.32
CA ILE A 68 0.57 6.26 2.86
C ILE A 68 -0.37 6.65 4.01
N ASP A 69 -0.18 6.05 5.18
CA ASP A 69 -1.02 6.33 6.36
C ASP A 69 -0.81 7.76 6.87
N ASP A 70 0.42 8.27 6.87
CA ASP A 70 0.70 9.67 7.20
C ASP A 70 -0.01 10.64 6.24
N TYR A 71 0.10 10.39 4.94
CA TYR A 71 -0.57 11.24 3.94
C TYR A 71 -2.09 11.19 4.11
N ARG A 72 -2.65 10.01 4.36
CA ARG A 72 -4.08 9.83 4.62
C ARG A 72 -4.56 10.64 5.83
N HIS A 73 -3.77 10.73 6.90
CA HIS A 73 -4.17 11.40 8.13
C HIS A 73 -3.86 12.90 8.14
N TYR A 74 -2.75 13.31 7.54
CA TYR A 74 -2.23 14.68 7.65
C TYR A 74 -2.23 15.44 6.32
N GLY A 75 -2.50 14.76 5.20
CA GLY A 75 -2.44 15.33 3.87
C GLY A 75 -1.02 15.51 3.33
N PRO A 76 -0.84 16.32 2.27
CA PRO A 76 0.46 16.55 1.65
C PRO A 76 1.44 17.23 2.61
N LYS A 77 2.63 16.64 2.74
CA LYS A 77 3.74 17.21 3.48
C LYS A 77 4.41 18.35 2.69
N PRO A 78 4.84 19.46 3.31
CA PRO A 78 5.48 20.57 2.60
C PRO A 78 6.80 20.23 1.90
N SER A 79 7.53 19.23 2.41
CA SER A 79 8.82 18.80 1.87
C SER A 79 8.97 17.28 2.03
N PRO A 80 8.34 16.49 1.15
CA PRO A 80 8.50 15.04 1.16
C PRO A 80 9.89 14.65 0.62
N SER A 81 10.45 13.56 1.13
CA SER A 81 11.61 12.93 0.51
C SER A 81 11.26 12.39 -0.88
N PRO A 82 12.25 12.15 -1.78
CA PRO A 82 11.98 11.55 -3.09
C PRO A 82 11.21 10.23 -3.00
N PHE A 83 11.53 9.40 -2.01
CA PHE A 83 10.82 8.15 -1.72
C PHE A 83 9.35 8.40 -1.31
N GLU A 84 9.10 9.33 -0.38
CA GLU A 84 7.74 9.68 0.04
C GLU A 84 6.91 10.17 -1.16
N ALA A 85 7.50 11.04 -2.00
CA ALA A 85 6.84 11.58 -3.19
C ALA A 85 6.47 10.49 -4.20
N GLU A 86 7.38 9.54 -4.47
CA GLU A 86 7.13 8.42 -5.38
C GLU A 86 6.01 7.51 -4.86
N VAL A 87 6.08 7.11 -3.58
CA VAL A 87 5.06 6.25 -2.95
C VAL A 87 3.68 6.90 -3.04
N ILE A 88 3.57 8.19 -2.69
CA ILE A 88 2.28 8.89 -2.73
C ILE A 88 1.77 9.07 -4.16
N ALA A 89 2.63 9.39 -5.12
CA ALA A 89 2.22 9.51 -6.52
C ALA A 89 1.64 8.18 -7.05
N LYS A 90 2.30 7.06 -6.74
CA LYS A 90 1.82 5.72 -7.12
C LYS A 90 0.54 5.35 -6.40
N ALA A 91 0.45 5.62 -5.09
CA ALA A 91 -0.76 5.35 -4.31
C ALA A 91 -1.97 6.12 -4.88
N LEU A 92 -1.82 7.41 -5.18
CA LEU A 92 -2.88 8.22 -5.78
C LEU A 92 -3.27 7.71 -7.18
N SER A 93 -2.29 7.28 -7.99
CA SER A 93 -2.56 6.68 -9.30
C SER A 93 -3.37 5.38 -9.18
N ILE A 94 -3.06 4.54 -8.19
CA ILE A 94 -3.80 3.29 -7.95
C ILE A 94 -5.21 3.60 -7.45
N LEU A 95 -5.37 4.54 -6.51
CA LEU A 95 -6.69 4.92 -6.00
C LEU A 95 -7.59 5.54 -7.07
N ALA A 96 -7.01 6.22 -8.07
CA ALA A 96 -7.75 6.73 -9.22
C ALA A 96 -8.40 5.61 -10.06
N GLU A 97 -7.91 4.37 -9.99
CA GLU A 97 -8.52 3.21 -10.63
C GLU A 97 -9.77 2.69 -9.88
N TYR A 98 -9.95 3.08 -8.61
CA TYR A 98 -11.03 2.62 -7.72
C TYR A 98 -11.85 3.78 -7.10
N PRO A 99 -12.38 4.74 -7.89
CA PRO A 99 -12.97 5.96 -7.36
C PRO A 99 -14.19 5.72 -6.44
N ASN A 100 -14.97 4.67 -6.70
CA ASN A 100 -16.20 4.36 -5.95
C ASN A 100 -15.95 3.54 -4.68
N ARG A 101 -14.71 3.09 -4.45
CA ARG A 101 -14.31 2.25 -3.31
C ARG A 101 -13.30 2.98 -2.41
N ARG A 102 -12.99 4.24 -2.73
CA ARG A 102 -11.97 5.06 -2.08
C ARG A 102 -12.45 5.56 -0.72
N LEU A 103 -11.59 5.48 0.29
CA LEU A 103 -11.90 5.88 1.66
C LEU A 103 -11.44 7.31 2.02
N TRP A 104 -10.55 7.90 1.22
CA TRP A 104 -9.99 9.24 1.40
C TRP A 104 -9.30 9.69 0.12
#